data_AF-A0A7M3NS32-F1
#
_entry.id   AF-A0A7M3NS32-F1
#
_cell.length_a   1.000
_cell.length_b   1.000
_cell.length_c   1.000
_cell.angle_alpha   90.00
_cell.angle_beta   90.00
_cell.angle_gamma   90.00
#
_symmetry.space_group_name_H-M   'P 1'
#
loop_
_entity.id
_entity.type
_entity.pdbx_description
1 polymer ?
#
loop_
_entity_poly.entity_id
_entity_poly.type
_entity_poly.pdbx_seq_one_letter_code
_entity_poly.pdbx_strand_id
1 'polypeptide(L)'
;GSELYGAMTASLPIDESPSAAHGPTGSHAGSSFQYGWWSYVDKDIRAVLGESVQGPLDRKYCGGGSLTACRDILISTLKEAAGRTAAQVYPGDDQCSAGDQWCADSIVQRTLGGIKHGRISWQNRPTYQQVVEFTSHR
;
A
#
# COMPACT_ATOMS: atom_id res chain seq x y z
N GLY A 1 17.03 -17.93 -0.52
CA GLY A 1 16.37 -16.67 -0.90
C GLY A 1 15.42 -16.17 0.18
N SER A 2 14.57 -17.05 0.71
CA SER A 2 13.49 -16.69 1.65
C SER A 2 13.95 -15.99 2.92
N GLU A 3 15.10 -16.37 3.48
CA GLU A 3 15.66 -15.72 4.66
C GLU A 3 16.04 -14.26 4.40
N LEU A 4 16.80 -14.00 3.32
CA LEU A 4 17.14 -12.63 2.91
C LEU A 4 15.87 -11.82 2.60
N TYR A 5 14.91 -12.42 1.89
CA TYR A 5 13.64 -11.78 1.60
C TYR A 5 12.90 -11.39 2.88
N GLY A 6 12.78 -12.29 3.85
CA GLY A 6 12.16 -12.01 5.15
C GLY A 6 12.90 -10.92 5.94
N ALA A 7 14.24 -10.93 5.94
CA ALA A 7 15.04 -9.89 6.57
C ALA A 7 14.83 -8.51 5.91
N MET A 8 14.76 -8.47 4.58
CA MET A 8 14.47 -7.25 3.84
C MET A 8 13.07 -6.73 4.13
N THR A 9 12.04 -7.59 4.07
CA THR A 9 10.65 -7.17 4.24
C THR A 9 10.30 -6.84 5.69
N ALA A 10 11.05 -7.34 6.66
CA ALA A 10 11.00 -6.89 8.05
C ALA A 10 11.55 -5.46 8.23
N SER A 11 12.49 -5.04 7.37
CA SER A 11 13.09 -3.70 7.43
C SER A 11 12.34 -2.68 6.58
N LEU A 12 11.87 -3.10 5.39
CA LEU A 12 11.08 -2.29 4.47
C LEU A 12 9.87 -3.12 4.01
N PRO A 13 8.68 -2.91 4.61
CA PRO A 13 7.46 -3.57 4.19
C PRO A 13 7.21 -3.43 2.68
N ILE A 14 6.60 -4.46 2.10
CA ILE A 14 6.33 -4.51 0.65
C ILE A 14 5.27 -3.49 0.26
N ASP A 15 4.25 -3.38 1.11
CA ASP A 15 3.15 -2.43 1.01
C ASP A 15 2.94 -1.72 2.35
N GLU A 16 1.88 -0.92 2.45
CA GLU A 16 1.40 -0.19 3.64
C GLU A 16 -0.04 0.26 3.37
N SER A 17 -0.94 -0.69 3.05
CA SER A 17 -2.36 -0.38 2.85
C SER A 17 -3.01 0.13 4.15
N PRO A 18 -4.20 0.76 4.10
CA PRO A 18 -4.89 1.23 5.31
C PRO A 18 -5.19 0.10 6.31
N SER A 19 -5.47 -1.08 5.79
CA SER A 19 -5.69 -2.32 6.53
C SER A 19 -4.40 -3.06 6.92
N ALA A 20 -3.22 -2.60 6.50
CA ALA A 20 -1.96 -3.28 6.77
C ALA A 20 -1.70 -3.35 8.28
N ALA A 21 -1.55 -4.58 8.78
CA ALA A 21 -1.24 -4.82 10.19
C ALA A 21 0.27 -4.69 10.52
N HIS A 22 1.10 -4.38 9.52
CA HIS A 22 2.54 -4.14 9.67
C HIS A 22 2.84 -2.62 9.56
N GLY A 23 4.08 -2.23 9.84
CA GLY A 23 4.48 -0.82 9.84
C GLY A 23 4.15 -0.07 11.15
N PRO A 24 4.51 1.22 11.24
CA PRO A 24 4.48 1.97 12.49
C PRO A 24 3.06 2.39 12.94
N THR A 25 2.09 2.40 12.03
CA THR A 25 0.71 2.87 12.30
C THR A 25 -0.24 1.74 12.73
N GLY A 26 0.03 0.50 12.29
CA GLY A 26 -0.86 -0.66 12.46
C GLY A 26 -2.09 -0.60 11.54
N SER A 27 -3.00 -1.57 11.69
CA SER A 27 -4.23 -1.62 10.88
C SER A 27 -5.17 -0.45 11.18
N HIS A 28 -6.04 -0.13 10.22
CA HIS A 28 -6.99 0.98 10.27
C HIS A 28 -6.32 2.36 10.38
N ALA A 29 -5.15 2.51 9.76
CA ALA A 29 -4.38 3.73 9.80
C ALA A 29 -4.94 4.79 8.86
N GLY A 30 -4.86 6.07 9.27
CA GLY A 30 -5.12 7.20 8.37
C GLY A 30 -3.93 7.54 7.46
N SER A 31 -2.71 7.24 7.89
CA SER A 31 -1.50 7.36 7.10
C SER A 31 -1.17 6.01 6.49
N SER A 32 -1.12 5.95 5.16
CA SER A 32 -0.94 4.71 4.40
C SER A 32 -0.28 5.05 3.07
N PHE A 33 0.32 4.04 2.43
CA PHE A 33 1.06 4.17 1.17
C PHE A 33 2.24 5.15 1.23
N GLN A 34 2.84 5.33 2.41
CA GLN A 34 4.06 6.15 2.59
C GLN A 34 5.31 5.36 2.23
N TYR A 35 5.28 4.05 2.50
CA TYR A 35 6.38 3.13 2.21
C TYR A 35 5.90 1.94 1.38
N GLY A 36 6.79 1.42 0.55
CA GLY A 36 6.55 0.18 -0.18
C GLY A 36 7.38 0.07 -1.45
N TRP A 37 7.22 -1.05 -2.13
CA TRP A 37 8.11 -1.43 -3.22
C TRP A 37 7.60 -1.01 -4.60
N TRP A 38 6.42 -0.36 -4.69
CA TRP A 38 5.78 0.00 -5.95
C TRP A 38 6.67 0.86 -6.86
N SER A 39 7.47 1.76 -6.29
CA SER A 39 8.40 2.59 -7.07
C SER A 39 9.52 1.76 -7.72
N TYR A 40 9.98 0.69 -7.06
CA TYR A 40 10.96 -0.23 -7.64
C TYR A 40 10.34 -1.07 -8.75
N VAL A 41 9.10 -1.53 -8.57
CA VAL A 41 8.34 -2.27 -9.59
C VAL A 41 8.11 -1.41 -10.83
N ASP A 42 7.66 -0.15 -10.66
CA ASP A 42 7.48 0.80 -11.77
C ASP A 42 8.78 1.02 -12.55
N LYS A 43 9.87 1.37 -11.85
CA LYS A 43 11.18 1.58 -12.45
C LYS A 43 11.67 0.36 -13.23
N ASP A 44 11.51 -0.82 -12.66
CA ASP A 44 11.99 -2.06 -13.25
C ASP A 44 11.19 -2.45 -14.50
N ILE A 45 9.87 -2.32 -14.47
CA ILE A 45 9.01 -2.55 -15.65
C ILE A 45 9.40 -1.59 -16.77
N ARG A 46 9.55 -0.30 -16.46
CA ARG A 46 9.99 0.71 -17.44
C ARG A 46 11.38 0.41 -18.00
N ALA A 47 12.32 -0.04 -17.16
CA ALA A 47 13.65 -0.45 -17.60
C ALA A 47 13.60 -1.68 -18.53
N VAL A 48 12.72 -2.66 -18.27
CA VAL A 48 12.49 -3.82 -19.16
C VAL A 48 11.86 -3.38 -20.49
N LEU A 49 10.95 -2.41 -20.48
CA LEU A 49 10.37 -1.81 -21.68
C LEU A 49 11.37 -0.98 -22.51
N GLY A 50 12.56 -0.73 -21.99
CA GLY A 50 13.60 0.05 -22.67
C GLY A 50 13.42 1.57 -22.54
N GLU A 51 12.58 2.01 -21.61
CA GLU A 51 12.40 3.43 -21.31
C GLU A 51 13.61 4.01 -20.55
N SER A 52 13.81 5.32 -20.69
CA SER A 52 14.80 6.03 -19.86
C SER A 52 14.26 6.21 -18.43
N VAL A 53 15.00 5.71 -17.44
CA VAL A 53 14.65 5.78 -16.02
C VAL A 53 15.72 6.58 -15.27
N GLN A 54 15.31 7.67 -14.63
CA GLN A 54 16.19 8.46 -13.77
C GLN A 54 16.51 7.71 -12.48
N GLY A 55 17.80 7.56 -12.16
CA GLY A 55 18.26 6.72 -11.05
C GLY A 55 17.77 5.27 -11.22
N PRO A 56 18.26 4.54 -12.24
CA PRO A 56 17.85 3.17 -12.51
C PRO A 56 18.27 2.26 -11.36
N LEU A 57 17.62 1.10 -11.26
CA LEU A 57 18.11 0.00 -10.42
C LEU A 57 19.45 -0.51 -10.99
N ASP A 58 20.23 -1.20 -10.15
CA ASP A 58 21.51 -1.80 -10.54
C ASP A 58 21.37 -2.81 -11.69
N ARG A 59 20.20 -3.44 -11.80
CA ARG A 59 19.85 -4.39 -12.86
C ARG A 59 18.35 -4.45 -13.09
N LYS A 60 17.96 -5.09 -14.19
CA LYS A 60 16.56 -5.45 -14.46
C LYS A 60 16.22 -6.74 -13.71
N TYR A 61 15.17 -6.72 -12.91
CA TYR A 61 14.74 -7.85 -12.08
C TYR A 61 13.58 -8.63 -12.72
N CYS A 62 12.60 -7.95 -13.30
CA CYS A 62 11.40 -8.53 -13.86
C CYS A 62 11.74 -9.44 -15.03
N GLY A 63 11.37 -10.72 -14.92
CA GLY A 63 11.72 -11.73 -15.93
C GLY A 63 13.23 -11.87 -16.19
N GLY A 64 14.10 -11.44 -15.26
CA GLY A 64 15.54 -11.37 -15.48
C GLY A 64 15.95 -10.41 -16.61
N GLY A 65 15.13 -9.39 -16.89
CA GLY A 65 15.35 -8.44 -17.98
C GLY A 65 14.73 -8.82 -19.32
N SER A 66 14.13 -10.01 -19.44
CA SER A 66 13.39 -10.43 -20.63
C SER A 66 11.98 -9.85 -20.61
N LEU A 67 11.60 -9.12 -21.68
CA LEU A 67 10.27 -8.54 -21.81
C LEU A 67 9.16 -9.59 -21.77
N THR A 68 9.33 -10.71 -22.48
CA THR A 68 8.35 -11.79 -22.51
C THR A 68 8.21 -12.43 -21.13
N ALA A 69 9.32 -12.76 -20.47
CA ALA A 69 9.28 -13.36 -19.14
C ALA A 69 8.70 -12.39 -18.09
N CYS A 70 8.99 -11.09 -18.20
CA CYS A 70 8.42 -10.07 -17.32
C CYS A 70 6.90 -10.01 -17.49
N ARG A 71 6.41 -10.01 -18.74
CA ARG A 71 4.98 -10.06 -19.04
C ARG A 71 4.31 -11.32 -18.47
N ASP A 72 4.95 -12.48 -18.61
CA ASP A 72 4.41 -13.75 -18.10
C ASP A 72 4.29 -13.74 -16.58
N ILE A 73 5.30 -13.21 -15.87
CA ILE A 73 5.27 -13.04 -14.41
C ILE A 73 4.16 -12.07 -13.98
N LEU A 74 4.02 -10.92 -14.65
CA LEU A 74 2.99 -9.94 -14.30
C LEU A 74 1.58 -10.50 -14.52
N ILE A 75 1.36 -11.20 -15.63
CA ILE A 75 0.04 -11.78 -15.93
C ILE A 75 -0.26 -12.94 -14.98
N SER A 76 0.72 -13.80 -14.66
CA SER A 76 0.50 -14.94 -13.77
C SER A 76 0.17 -14.47 -12.35
N THR A 77 0.94 -13.51 -11.82
CA THR A 77 0.71 -12.93 -10.49
C THR A 77 -0.60 -12.17 -10.41
N LEU A 78 -0.98 -11.42 -11.45
CA LEU A 78 -2.28 -10.75 -11.50
C LEU A 78 -3.45 -11.75 -11.52
N LYS A 79 -3.32 -12.86 -12.26
CA LYS A 79 -4.32 -13.94 -12.26
C LYS A 79 -4.43 -14.61 -10.89
N GLU A 80 -3.30 -14.86 -10.23
CA GLU A 80 -3.31 -15.41 -8.86
C GLU A 80 -4.02 -14.45 -7.89
N ALA A 81 -3.70 -13.16 -7.96
CA ALA A 81 -4.33 -12.14 -7.11
C ALA A 81 -5.84 -12.03 -7.38
N ALA A 82 -6.26 -12.02 -8.65
CA ALA A 82 -7.67 -11.99 -9.04
C ALA A 82 -8.45 -13.25 -8.63
N GLY A 83 -7.75 -14.38 -8.40
CA GLY A 83 -8.34 -15.61 -7.89
C GLY A 83 -8.56 -15.63 -6.38
N ARG A 84 -8.05 -14.63 -5.63
CA ARG A 84 -8.25 -14.54 -4.18
C ARG A 84 -9.66 -14.06 -3.86
N THR A 85 -10.29 -14.69 -2.87
CA THR A 85 -11.58 -14.21 -2.35
C THR A 85 -11.40 -12.93 -1.54
N ALA A 86 -12.46 -12.14 -1.40
CA ALA A 86 -12.43 -10.95 -0.55
C ALA A 86 -11.99 -11.29 0.89
N ALA A 87 -12.42 -12.42 1.44
CA ALA A 87 -12.01 -12.88 2.77
C ALA A 87 -10.54 -13.31 2.85
N GLN A 88 -9.90 -13.71 1.74
CA GLN A 88 -8.46 -13.99 1.71
C GLN A 88 -7.63 -12.70 1.63
N VAL A 89 -8.14 -11.68 0.95
CA VAL A 89 -7.50 -10.35 0.86
C VAL A 89 -7.71 -9.56 2.15
N TYR A 90 -8.92 -9.64 2.72
CA TYR A 90 -9.35 -8.96 3.94
C TYR A 90 -9.82 -10.01 4.95
N PRO A 91 -8.93 -10.64 5.73
CA PRO A 91 -9.26 -11.75 6.64
C PRO A 91 -10.16 -11.34 7.82
N GLY A 92 -10.39 -10.05 8.03
CA GLY A 92 -11.09 -9.53 9.19
C GLY A 92 -10.20 -9.47 10.43
N ASP A 93 -10.71 -8.81 11.46
CA ASP A 93 -10.06 -8.60 12.76
C ASP A 93 -11.11 -8.28 13.83
N ASP A 94 -10.67 -7.79 14.99
CA ASP A 94 -11.57 -7.41 16.10
C ASP A 94 -12.53 -6.24 15.75
N GLN A 95 -12.31 -5.56 14.62
CA GLN A 95 -13.13 -4.43 14.16
C GLN A 95 -14.05 -4.81 13.01
N CYS A 96 -13.62 -5.70 12.13
CA CYS A 96 -14.24 -5.95 10.84
C CYS A 96 -14.41 -7.43 10.52
N SER A 97 -15.55 -7.79 9.93
CA SER A 97 -15.79 -9.13 9.41
C SER A 97 -14.88 -9.45 8.22
N ALA A 98 -14.51 -10.73 8.05
CA ALA A 98 -13.77 -11.19 6.89
C ALA A 98 -14.50 -10.85 5.59
N GLY A 99 -13.77 -10.30 4.61
CA GLY A 99 -14.29 -9.87 3.31
C GLY A 99 -14.92 -8.47 3.28
N ASP A 100 -15.06 -7.80 4.43
CA ASP A 100 -15.54 -6.41 4.49
C ASP A 100 -14.38 -5.43 4.20
N GLN A 101 -14.08 -5.24 2.92
CA GLN A 101 -13.04 -4.31 2.46
C GLN A 101 -13.27 -2.88 2.98
N TRP A 102 -14.53 -2.43 2.98
CA TRP A 102 -14.85 -1.04 3.33
C TRP A 102 -14.59 -0.77 4.80
N CYS A 103 -14.86 -1.76 5.66
CA CYS A 103 -14.48 -1.73 7.06
C CYS A 103 -12.97 -1.89 7.24
N ALA A 104 -12.34 -2.85 6.55
CA ALA A 104 -10.91 -3.13 6.66
C ALA A 104 -10.06 -1.88 6.39
N ASP A 105 -10.39 -1.13 5.34
CA ASP A 105 -9.71 0.11 4.99
C ASP A 105 -10.30 1.35 5.69
N SER A 106 -11.15 1.20 6.71
CA SER A 106 -11.63 2.35 7.49
C SER A 106 -10.59 2.82 8.50
N ILE A 107 -10.61 4.11 8.84
CA ILE A 107 -9.77 4.67 9.90
C ILE A 107 -10.48 4.47 11.24
N VAL A 108 -9.81 3.79 12.17
CA VAL A 108 -10.27 3.58 13.55
C VAL A 108 -9.48 4.49 14.47
N GLN A 109 -10.15 5.50 15.04
CA GLN A 109 -9.53 6.47 15.92
C GLN A 109 -9.19 5.83 17.27
N ARG A 110 -7.93 5.95 17.71
CA ARG A 110 -7.53 5.53 19.06
C ARG A 110 -8.15 6.49 20.07
N THR A 111 -8.90 5.96 21.03
CA THR A 111 -9.61 6.75 22.05
C THR A 111 -8.62 7.55 22.88
N LEU A 112 -8.80 8.87 22.95
CA LEU A 112 -8.08 9.75 23.88
C LEU A 112 -9.05 10.14 25.02
N GLY A 113 -8.94 9.46 26.16
CA GLY A 113 -9.83 9.69 27.31
C GLY A 113 -11.23 9.08 27.12
N GLY A 114 -12.28 9.85 27.42
CA GLY A 114 -13.69 9.37 27.39
C GLY A 114 -14.41 9.55 26.04
N ILE A 115 -13.76 10.12 25.03
CA ILE A 115 -14.39 10.47 23.75
C ILE A 115 -14.04 9.41 22.71
N LYS A 116 -15.07 8.79 22.13
CA LYS A 116 -14.97 7.85 21.02
C LYS A 116 -15.46 8.50 19.74
N HIS A 117 -14.80 8.21 18.62
CA HIS A 117 -15.27 8.60 17.29
C HIS A 117 -15.70 7.37 16.51
N GLY A 118 -16.69 7.54 15.63
CA GLY A 118 -17.04 6.51 14.65
C GLY A 118 -15.91 6.25 13.67
N ARG A 119 -15.94 5.08 13.03
CA ARG A 119 -15.07 4.79 11.89
C ARG A 119 -15.38 5.76 10.76
N ILE A 120 -14.35 6.15 10.03
CA ILE A 120 -14.49 6.93 8.80
C ILE A 120 -13.83 6.19 7.66
N SER A 121 -14.35 6.30 6.44
CA SER A 121 -13.65 5.76 5.26
C SER A 121 -12.29 6.42 5.12
N TRP A 122 -11.27 5.61 4.81
CA TRP A 122 -9.94 6.12 4.50
C TRP A 122 -9.99 7.03 3.28
N GLN A 123 -9.21 8.09 3.36
CA GLN A 123 -9.10 9.11 2.34
C GLN A 123 -7.66 9.57 2.30
N ASN A 124 -7.10 9.72 1.10
CA ASN A 124 -5.78 10.30 0.91
C ASN A 124 -5.84 11.82 1.11
N ARG A 125 -6.00 12.27 2.36
CA ARG A 125 -6.18 13.67 2.73
C ARG A 125 -5.37 13.99 4.00
N PRO A 126 -4.85 15.22 4.14
CA PRO A 126 -4.12 15.59 5.35
C PRO A 126 -5.02 15.57 6.58
N THR A 127 -4.40 15.35 7.75
CA THR A 127 -5.08 15.27 9.05
C THR A 127 -5.89 16.54 9.36
N TYR A 128 -5.33 17.70 9.00
CA TYR A 128 -5.98 19.01 9.16
C TYR A 128 -6.13 19.67 7.80
N GLN A 129 -7.27 20.31 7.58
CA GLN A 129 -7.54 21.12 6.41
C GLN A 129 -8.11 22.45 6.89
N GLN A 130 -7.54 23.54 6.39
CA GLN A 130 -8.01 24.88 6.69
C GLN A 130 -8.37 25.58 5.38
N VAL A 131 -9.58 26.10 5.32
CA VAL A 131 -10.02 26.98 4.23
C VAL A 131 -10.07 28.38 4.83
N VAL A 132 -9.26 29.29 4.31
CA VAL A 132 -9.16 30.68 4.78
C VAL A 132 -9.57 31.61 3.64
N GLU A 133 -10.55 32.47 3.91
CA GLU A 133 -10.97 33.54 3.02
C GLU A 133 -10.57 34.90 3.61
N PHE A 134 -9.90 35.72 2.83
CA PHE A 134 -9.61 37.12 3.18
C PHE A 134 -10.53 38.03 2.38
N THR A 135 -11.49 38.67 3.06
CA THR A 135 -12.51 39.52 2.42
C THR A 135 -12.00 40.93 2.08
N SER A 136 -10.85 41.33 2.63
CA SER A 136 -10.10 42.53 2.24
C SER A 136 -8.61 42.33 2.53
N HIS A 137 -7.76 43.13 1.88
CA HIS A 137 -6.32 43.19 2.18
C HIS A 137 -6.01 44.48 2.95
N ARG A 138 -4.85 44.51 3.63
CA ARG A 138 -4.34 45.67 4.35
C ARG A 138 -3.16 46.27 3.62
#